data_AF-A0A9X3PLV6-F1
#
_entry.id   AF-A0A9X3PLV6-F1
#
_cell.length_a   1.000
_cell.length_b   1.000
_cell.length_c   1.000
_cell.angle_alpha   90.00
_cell.angle_beta   90.00
_cell.angle_gamma   90.00
#
_symmetry.space_group_name_H-M   'P 1'
#
loop_
_entity.id
_entity.type
_entity.pdbx_description
1 polymer ?
#
loop_
_entity_poly.entity_id
_entity_poly.type
_entity_poly.pdbx_seq_one_letter_code
_entity_poly.pdbx_strand_id
1 'polypeptide(L)'
;MRHLPARLLAAAAVVPITVFASAAPAEAQEAPFAQPAQAAASWLVGQSDGTSWNGGDVSSSLDAVIALEAAGVGGDQVQATLEWLNSNETLTPYVLPTADGATEPALNAGAAGKVMYAVATAGGDPTNFGEIRLADQVTASQTANGTYGDGTAPSTAWAVLGLSRTDTPAGAEAAAGLTAVQCPDGGFNYADVDGGDDCVSDPDTTGLVASALATLGDAGADPLTSAVKWLEGAQAEDGGFDNGFGENANSTAMAAQAFLAADRADAAERAVAFLIGLQFDCTADQPGAIMYTDPEDPEFGEASRLLATAQAIVPIAGQDLANLDATGIEATVPGTDCESADAGGDATAEASDDEGSTSWLPWAIGAAVVVLAALIIGFALKSRKGGTEAGAAPAEDAAPADEPETGDADGESTDTDGTDKQ
;
A
#
# COMPACT_ATOMS: atom_id res chain seq x y z
N MET A 1 63.15 32.97 -54.25
CA MET A 1 62.83 31.53 -54.25
C MET A 1 62.29 31.15 -52.88
N ARG A 2 61.22 30.32 -52.85
CA ARG A 2 60.51 29.72 -51.70
C ARG A 2 59.48 30.64 -51.03
N HIS A 3 58.19 30.65 -51.41
CA HIS A 3 57.09 29.65 -51.37
C HIS A 3 56.09 29.97 -50.23
N LEU A 4 54.86 30.35 -50.62
CA LEU A 4 53.58 30.37 -49.88
C LEU A 4 53.26 28.99 -49.23
N PRO A 5 52.30 28.81 -48.28
CA PRO A 5 51.02 29.53 -48.21
C PRO A 5 50.41 29.89 -46.83
N ALA A 6 49.48 30.85 -46.89
CA ALA A 6 48.49 31.16 -45.87
C ALA A 6 47.48 30.02 -45.71
N ARG A 7 47.15 29.65 -44.46
CA ARG A 7 46.06 28.74 -44.14
C ARG A 7 44.76 29.53 -44.02
N LEU A 8 43.83 29.28 -44.94
CA LEU A 8 42.42 29.65 -44.84
C LEU A 8 41.76 28.78 -43.76
N LEU A 9 41.24 29.40 -42.70
CA LEU A 9 40.27 28.81 -41.79
C LEU A 9 38.88 29.02 -42.40
N ALA A 10 38.29 27.95 -42.94
CA ALA A 10 36.89 27.94 -43.32
C ALA A 10 36.05 27.75 -42.04
N ALA A 11 35.25 28.77 -41.69
CA ALA A 11 34.23 28.66 -40.65
C ALA A 11 33.04 27.86 -41.21
N ALA A 12 32.85 26.63 -40.73
CA ALA A 12 31.65 25.86 -41.00
C ALA A 12 30.53 26.38 -40.09
N ALA A 13 29.54 27.07 -40.67
CA ALA A 13 28.31 27.44 -39.98
C ALA A 13 27.46 26.18 -39.82
N VAL A 14 27.38 25.66 -38.59
CA VAL A 14 26.43 24.61 -38.22
C VAL A 14 25.08 25.29 -38.02
N VAL A 15 24.15 25.05 -38.94
CA VAL A 15 22.74 25.42 -38.79
C VAL A 15 22.10 24.39 -37.84
N PRO A 16 21.55 24.78 -36.68
CA PRO A 16 20.81 23.86 -35.85
C PRO A 16 19.51 23.50 -36.57
N ILE A 17 19.37 22.22 -36.93
CA ILE A 17 18.09 21.65 -37.33
C ILE A 17 17.28 21.50 -36.05
N THR A 18 16.36 22.43 -35.81
CA THR A 18 15.30 22.26 -34.82
C THR A 18 14.37 21.16 -35.32
N VAL A 19 14.57 19.94 -34.82
CA VAL A 19 13.57 18.88 -34.93
C VAL A 19 12.44 19.28 -34.00
N PHE A 20 11.33 19.76 -34.56
CA PHE A 20 10.07 19.78 -33.85
C PHE A 20 9.66 18.32 -33.67
N ALA A 21 9.98 17.75 -32.51
CA ALA A 21 9.27 16.58 -32.04
C ALA A 21 7.81 17.04 -31.85
N SER A 22 6.93 16.63 -32.75
CA SER A 22 5.51 16.63 -32.48
C SER A 22 5.31 15.72 -31.29
N ALA A 23 5.16 16.29 -30.09
CA ALA A 23 4.52 15.59 -29.01
C ALA A 23 3.17 15.14 -29.56
N ALA A 24 2.99 13.82 -29.69
CA ALA A 24 1.64 13.31 -29.82
C ALA A 24 0.87 13.87 -28.62
N PRO A 25 -0.34 14.44 -28.82
CA PRO A 25 -1.17 14.76 -27.67
C PRO A 25 -1.27 13.48 -26.83
N ALA A 26 -1.09 13.60 -25.51
CA ALA A 26 -1.53 12.56 -24.60
C ALA A 26 -2.94 12.15 -25.04
N GLU A 27 -3.20 10.85 -25.17
CA GLU A 27 -4.55 10.37 -25.47
C GLU A 27 -5.40 10.69 -24.24
N ALA A 28 -5.89 11.92 -24.19
CA ALA A 28 -6.85 12.35 -23.20
C ALA A 28 -8.08 11.46 -23.39
N GLN A 29 -8.45 10.76 -22.32
CA GLN A 29 -9.69 9.99 -22.18
C GLN A 29 -10.82 10.69 -22.97
N GLU A 30 -11.44 10.00 -23.94
CA GLU A 30 -12.42 10.66 -24.83
C GLU A 30 -13.61 11.21 -24.04
N ALA A 31 -14.01 10.50 -22.99
CA ALA A 31 -14.87 10.98 -21.91
C ALA A 31 -14.79 10.04 -20.69
N PRO A 32 -14.82 10.57 -19.45
CA PRO A 32 -14.95 9.73 -18.26
C PRO A 32 -16.33 9.04 -18.20
N PHE A 33 -16.40 7.90 -17.53
CA PHE A 33 -17.68 7.24 -17.24
C PHE A 33 -18.60 8.16 -16.44
N ALA A 34 -19.92 7.99 -16.62
CA ALA A 34 -20.90 8.70 -15.79
C ALA A 34 -20.81 8.30 -14.30
N GLN A 35 -20.41 7.04 -14.04
CA GLN A 35 -20.18 6.49 -12.69
C GLN A 35 -18.80 5.79 -12.65
N PRO A 36 -17.70 6.55 -12.53
CA PRO A 36 -16.33 6.02 -12.60
C PRO A 36 -16.05 4.88 -11.61
N ALA A 37 -16.46 5.02 -10.35
CA ALA A 37 -16.28 3.99 -9.32
C ALA A 37 -17.04 2.70 -9.65
N GLN A 38 -18.26 2.80 -10.19
CA GLN A 38 -19.06 1.63 -10.55
C GLN A 38 -18.50 0.91 -11.77
N ALA A 39 -18.02 1.64 -12.78
CA ALA A 39 -17.35 1.04 -13.94
C ALA A 39 -16.07 0.27 -13.51
N ALA A 40 -15.27 0.86 -12.62
CA ALA A 40 -14.11 0.22 -12.04
C ALA A 40 -14.48 -1.02 -11.20
N ALA A 41 -15.53 -0.94 -10.38
CA ALA A 41 -16.06 -2.08 -9.62
C ALA A 41 -16.54 -3.22 -10.52
N SER A 42 -17.21 -2.92 -11.63
CA SER A 42 -17.64 -3.91 -12.62
C SER A 42 -16.45 -4.62 -13.25
N TRP A 43 -15.41 -3.88 -13.64
CA TRP A 43 -14.17 -4.48 -14.12
C TRP A 43 -13.54 -5.38 -13.06
N LEU A 44 -13.48 -4.90 -11.80
CA LEU A 44 -12.86 -5.61 -10.69
C LEU A 44 -13.57 -6.93 -10.41
N VAL A 45 -14.91 -6.98 -10.36
CA VAL A 45 -15.67 -8.24 -10.26
C VAL A 45 -15.36 -9.19 -11.42
N GLY A 46 -15.19 -8.66 -12.63
CA GLY A 46 -14.77 -9.43 -13.80
C GLY A 46 -13.40 -10.12 -13.66
N GLN A 47 -12.53 -9.64 -12.75
CA GLN A 47 -11.23 -10.25 -12.45
C GLN A 47 -11.29 -11.32 -11.33
N SER A 48 -12.47 -11.58 -10.76
CA SER A 48 -12.60 -12.54 -9.67
C SER A 48 -12.44 -13.99 -10.16
N ASP A 49 -11.75 -14.81 -9.37
CA ASP A 49 -11.66 -16.26 -9.52
C ASP A 49 -12.88 -16.99 -8.92
N GLY A 50 -13.97 -16.26 -8.64
CA GLY A 50 -15.22 -16.75 -8.06
C GLY A 50 -15.45 -16.23 -6.64
N THR A 51 -14.55 -16.53 -5.71
CA THR A 51 -14.65 -16.05 -4.30
C THR A 51 -13.48 -15.17 -3.88
N SER A 52 -12.48 -14.99 -4.74
CA SER A 52 -11.25 -14.28 -4.41
C SER A 52 -10.65 -13.66 -5.66
N TRP A 53 -9.55 -12.95 -5.51
CA TRP A 53 -8.76 -12.39 -6.59
C TRP A 53 -7.32 -12.89 -6.54
N ASN A 54 -6.61 -12.71 -7.66
CA ASN A 54 -5.17 -12.96 -7.77
C ASN A 54 -4.77 -14.36 -7.27
N GLY A 55 -5.53 -15.39 -7.66
CA GLY A 55 -5.23 -16.77 -7.29
C GLY A 55 -5.47 -17.11 -5.82
N GLY A 56 -6.36 -16.37 -5.14
CA GLY A 56 -6.68 -16.58 -3.73
C GLY A 56 -5.82 -15.78 -2.75
N ASP A 57 -5.14 -14.74 -3.22
CA ASP A 57 -4.42 -13.83 -2.32
C ASP A 57 -5.42 -13.06 -1.43
N VAL A 58 -5.27 -13.22 -0.11
CA VAL A 58 -6.19 -12.64 0.86
C VAL A 58 -6.09 -11.12 0.89
N SER A 59 -4.88 -10.55 0.78
CA SER A 59 -4.71 -9.09 0.85
C SER A 59 -5.39 -8.39 -0.32
N SER A 60 -5.14 -8.87 -1.55
CA SER A 60 -5.75 -8.38 -2.79
C SER A 60 -7.27 -8.55 -2.77
N SER A 61 -7.76 -9.68 -2.24
CA SER A 61 -9.20 -9.93 -2.10
C SER A 61 -9.86 -8.98 -1.10
N LEU A 62 -9.18 -8.61 -0.01
CA LEU A 62 -9.66 -7.59 0.94
C LEU A 62 -9.66 -6.19 0.33
N ASP A 63 -8.66 -5.83 -0.47
CA ASP A 63 -8.67 -4.56 -1.22
C ASP A 63 -9.88 -4.51 -2.17
N ALA A 64 -10.17 -5.62 -2.85
CA ALA A 64 -11.33 -5.71 -3.72
C ALA A 64 -12.66 -5.62 -2.97
N VAL A 65 -12.79 -6.27 -1.81
CA VAL A 65 -13.98 -6.14 -0.95
C VAL A 65 -14.19 -4.69 -0.53
N ILE A 66 -13.15 -4.02 -0.01
CA ILE A 66 -13.23 -2.62 0.43
C ILE A 66 -13.61 -1.69 -0.74
N ALA A 67 -13.11 -1.97 -1.94
CA ALA A 67 -13.47 -1.23 -3.14
C ALA A 67 -14.97 -1.36 -3.48
N LEU A 68 -15.50 -2.59 -3.46
CA LEU A 68 -16.92 -2.86 -3.72
C LEU A 68 -17.83 -2.22 -2.67
N GLU A 69 -17.42 -2.30 -1.40
CA GLU A 69 -18.07 -1.62 -0.28
C GLU A 69 -18.13 -0.10 -0.51
N ALA A 70 -17.01 0.53 -0.87
CA ALA A 70 -16.97 1.97 -1.14
C ALA A 70 -17.81 2.38 -2.36
N ALA A 71 -17.79 1.57 -3.43
CA ALA A 71 -18.61 1.80 -4.62
C ALA A 71 -20.12 1.55 -4.41
N GLY A 72 -20.49 0.91 -3.30
CA GLY A 72 -21.88 0.58 -2.97
C GLY A 72 -22.50 -0.47 -3.89
N VAL A 73 -21.70 -1.35 -4.50
CA VAL A 73 -22.15 -2.38 -5.44
C VAL A 73 -21.41 -3.71 -5.23
N GLY A 74 -21.97 -4.82 -5.73
CA GLY A 74 -21.31 -6.13 -5.68
C GLY A 74 -21.40 -6.83 -4.32
N GLY A 75 -22.45 -6.57 -3.54
CA GLY A 75 -22.68 -7.19 -2.23
C GLY A 75 -22.68 -8.73 -2.24
N ASP A 76 -23.16 -9.37 -3.31
CA ASP A 76 -23.10 -10.85 -3.44
C ASP A 76 -21.65 -11.34 -3.52
N GLN A 77 -20.79 -10.60 -4.21
CA GLN A 77 -19.36 -10.92 -4.31
C GLN A 77 -18.64 -10.66 -2.99
N VAL A 78 -18.93 -9.54 -2.32
CA VAL A 78 -18.43 -9.26 -0.96
C VAL A 78 -18.78 -10.39 -0.01
N GLN A 79 -20.04 -10.82 0.01
CA GLN A 79 -20.49 -11.93 0.83
C GLN A 79 -19.73 -13.23 0.51
N ALA A 80 -19.64 -13.61 -0.77
CA ALA A 80 -18.96 -14.82 -1.19
C ALA A 80 -17.48 -14.84 -0.77
N THR A 81 -16.80 -13.69 -0.88
CA THR A 81 -15.40 -13.55 -0.47
C THR A 81 -15.23 -13.61 1.04
N LEU A 82 -16.09 -12.96 1.82
CA LEU A 82 -16.03 -13.03 3.28
C LEU A 82 -16.37 -14.45 3.79
N GLU A 83 -17.28 -15.17 3.15
CA GLU A 83 -17.56 -16.58 3.47
C GLU A 83 -16.35 -17.49 3.20
N TRP A 84 -15.64 -17.28 2.09
CA TRP A 84 -14.39 -17.97 1.78
C TRP A 84 -13.30 -17.66 2.81
N LEU A 85 -13.13 -16.38 3.15
CA LEU A 85 -12.14 -15.91 4.11
C LEU A 85 -12.43 -16.42 5.53
N ASN A 86 -13.70 -16.62 5.89
CA ASN A 86 -14.10 -17.11 7.22
C ASN A 86 -13.64 -18.56 7.51
N SER A 87 -13.02 -19.26 6.57
CA SER A 87 -12.42 -20.57 6.84
C SER A 87 -11.06 -20.44 7.56
N ASN A 88 -10.81 -21.30 8.54
CA ASN A 88 -9.52 -21.29 9.27
C ASN A 88 -8.32 -21.58 8.35
N GLU A 89 -8.52 -22.34 7.27
CA GLU A 89 -7.50 -22.66 6.27
C GLU A 89 -7.04 -21.40 5.53
N THR A 90 -7.96 -20.48 5.23
CA THR A 90 -7.66 -19.21 4.56
C THR A 90 -7.24 -18.13 5.56
N LEU A 91 -7.98 -17.95 6.64
CA LEU A 91 -7.77 -16.84 7.58
C LEU A 91 -6.49 -16.99 8.38
N THR A 92 -6.26 -18.16 8.97
CA THR A 92 -5.18 -18.36 9.97
C THR A 92 -3.81 -18.04 9.40
N PRO A 93 -3.41 -18.52 8.20
CA PRO A 93 -2.09 -18.19 7.65
C PRO A 93 -1.90 -16.70 7.37
N TYR A 94 -2.99 -15.96 7.14
CA TYR A 94 -2.94 -14.53 6.85
C TYR A 94 -2.80 -13.68 8.12
N VAL A 95 -3.56 -13.98 9.17
CA VAL A 95 -3.55 -13.18 10.42
C VAL A 95 -2.56 -13.69 11.46
N LEU A 96 -2.14 -14.96 11.36
CA LEU A 96 -1.16 -15.60 12.23
C LEU A 96 -0.03 -16.24 11.40
N PRO A 97 0.71 -15.46 10.58
CA PRO A 97 1.79 -16.00 9.78
C PRO A 97 2.96 -16.45 10.66
N THR A 98 3.71 -17.44 10.18
CA THR A 98 5.02 -17.77 10.73
C THR A 98 6.07 -16.95 10.01
N ALA A 99 6.66 -15.97 10.69
CA ALA A 99 7.75 -15.17 10.14
C ALA A 99 8.98 -16.04 9.82
N ASP A 100 9.80 -15.59 8.86
CA ASP A 100 11.02 -16.29 8.47
C ASP A 100 11.96 -16.50 9.68
N GLY A 101 12.30 -17.77 9.93
CA GLY A 101 13.15 -18.16 11.06
C GLY A 101 12.43 -18.24 12.42
N ALA A 102 11.14 -17.92 12.49
CA ALA A 102 10.32 -18.20 13.65
C ALA A 102 9.84 -19.66 13.66
N THR A 103 9.66 -20.22 14.86
CA THR A 103 9.11 -21.58 15.02
C THR A 103 7.62 -21.59 15.30
N GLU A 104 7.06 -20.46 15.74
CA GLU A 104 5.67 -20.31 16.12
C GLU A 104 5.03 -19.16 15.33
N PRO A 105 3.74 -19.29 14.95
CA PRO A 105 2.99 -18.21 14.33
C PRO A 105 2.79 -17.05 15.32
N ALA A 106 2.76 -15.83 14.79
CA ALA A 106 2.50 -14.62 15.57
C ALA A 106 1.44 -13.77 14.88
N LEU A 107 0.70 -12.98 15.66
CA LEU A 107 -0.33 -12.10 15.12
C LEU A 107 0.31 -11.05 14.21
N ASN A 108 -0.19 -10.96 12.98
CA ASN A 108 -0.02 -9.79 12.14
C ASN A 108 -1.19 -8.83 12.42
N ALA A 109 -0.93 -7.82 13.25
CA ALA A 109 -1.97 -6.88 13.70
C ALA A 109 -2.58 -6.08 12.55
N GLY A 110 -1.78 -5.69 11.55
CA GLY A 110 -2.26 -5.01 10.35
C GLY A 110 -3.20 -5.88 9.52
N ALA A 111 -2.79 -7.13 9.23
CA ALA A 111 -3.62 -8.09 8.51
C ALA A 111 -4.94 -8.38 9.24
N ALA A 112 -4.88 -8.62 10.55
CA ALA A 112 -6.06 -8.83 11.39
C ALA A 112 -6.98 -7.59 11.40
N GLY A 113 -6.40 -6.39 11.52
CA GLY A 113 -7.12 -5.12 11.46
C GLY A 113 -7.85 -4.90 10.14
N LYS A 114 -7.21 -5.21 9.00
CA LYS A 114 -7.83 -5.12 7.67
C LYS A 114 -9.01 -6.10 7.50
N VAL A 115 -8.89 -7.33 8.03
CA VAL A 115 -10.00 -8.29 8.07
C VAL A 115 -11.16 -7.74 8.90
N MET A 116 -10.88 -7.26 10.11
CA MET A 116 -11.90 -6.69 10.99
C MET A 116 -12.62 -5.51 10.33
N TYR A 117 -11.86 -4.64 9.65
CA TYR A 117 -12.38 -3.50 8.94
C TYR A 117 -13.38 -3.90 7.83
N ALA A 118 -12.97 -4.82 6.93
CA ALA A 118 -13.83 -5.28 5.83
C ALA A 118 -15.07 -6.02 6.36
N VAL A 119 -14.90 -6.95 7.32
CA VAL A 119 -16.03 -7.71 7.88
C VAL A 119 -17.08 -6.79 8.50
N ALA A 120 -16.64 -5.80 9.28
CA ALA A 120 -17.55 -4.89 9.95
C ALA A 120 -18.22 -3.91 8.99
N THR A 121 -17.50 -3.48 7.94
CA THR A 121 -18.03 -2.59 6.91
C THR A 121 -19.14 -3.27 6.10
N ALA A 122 -19.01 -4.57 5.82
CA ALA A 122 -20.06 -5.42 5.26
C ALA A 122 -21.24 -5.69 6.23
N GLY A 123 -21.21 -5.18 7.46
CA GLY A 123 -22.23 -5.40 8.49
C GLY A 123 -22.11 -6.72 9.25
N GLY A 124 -20.97 -7.41 9.12
CA GLY A 124 -20.61 -8.59 9.91
C GLY A 124 -20.07 -8.26 11.31
N ASP A 125 -19.85 -9.29 12.12
CA ASP A 125 -19.23 -9.17 13.46
C ASP A 125 -17.72 -9.47 13.37
N PRO A 126 -16.83 -8.47 13.49
CA PRO A 126 -15.38 -8.68 13.41
C PRO A 126 -14.77 -9.25 14.70
N THR A 127 -15.53 -9.34 15.80
CA THR A 127 -14.99 -9.75 17.11
C THR A 127 -14.73 -11.25 17.21
N ASN A 128 -15.41 -12.04 16.36
CA ASN A 128 -15.24 -13.49 16.24
C ASN A 128 -15.43 -13.91 14.78
N PHE A 129 -14.34 -13.87 14.01
CA PHE A 129 -14.34 -14.21 12.60
C PHE A 129 -13.35 -15.36 12.35
N GLY A 130 -13.79 -16.38 11.60
CA GLY A 130 -13.06 -17.64 11.44
C GLY A 130 -12.68 -18.30 12.77
N GLU A 131 -13.58 -18.26 13.77
CA GLU A 131 -13.33 -18.76 15.14
C GLU A 131 -12.15 -18.08 15.87
N ILE A 132 -11.60 -16.99 15.32
CA ILE A 132 -10.53 -16.21 15.92
C ILE A 132 -11.13 -14.96 16.56
N ARG A 133 -10.77 -14.73 17.84
CA ARG A 133 -11.11 -13.50 18.57
C ARG A 133 -10.19 -12.35 18.15
N LEU A 134 -10.34 -11.88 16.91
CA LEU A 134 -9.41 -10.93 16.28
C LEU A 134 -9.30 -9.62 17.08
N ALA A 135 -10.44 -9.04 17.49
CA ALA A 135 -10.44 -7.80 18.27
C ALA A 135 -9.66 -7.92 19.59
N ASP A 136 -9.80 -9.04 20.29
CA ASP A 136 -9.06 -9.29 21.54
C ASP A 136 -7.56 -9.44 21.27
N GLN A 137 -7.18 -10.15 20.21
CA GLN A 137 -5.77 -10.35 19.85
C GLN A 137 -5.11 -9.05 19.37
N VAL A 138 -5.79 -8.27 18.53
CA VAL A 138 -5.31 -6.96 18.07
C VAL A 138 -5.16 -6.04 19.27
N THR A 139 -6.15 -5.94 20.15
CA THR A 139 -6.06 -5.14 21.39
C THR A 139 -4.87 -5.57 22.26
N ALA A 140 -4.68 -6.88 22.45
CA ALA A 140 -3.57 -7.41 23.24
C ALA A 140 -2.20 -7.21 22.58
N SER A 141 -2.15 -6.92 21.27
CA SER A 141 -0.91 -6.66 20.52
C SER A 141 -0.41 -5.22 20.63
N GLN A 142 -1.08 -4.36 21.40
CA GLN A 142 -0.61 -3.01 21.65
C GLN A 142 0.72 -3.04 22.39
N THR A 143 1.72 -2.37 21.83
CA THR A 143 3.08 -2.31 22.35
C THR A 143 3.21 -1.21 23.41
N ALA A 144 4.33 -1.17 24.13
CA ALA A 144 4.55 -0.22 25.21
C ALA A 144 4.58 1.26 24.76
N ASN A 145 4.97 1.53 23.51
CA ASN A 145 4.92 2.86 22.89
C ASN A 145 3.53 3.18 22.28
N GLY A 146 2.58 2.24 22.29
CA GLY A 146 1.20 2.45 21.84
C GLY A 146 0.88 2.00 20.42
N THR A 147 1.89 1.66 19.61
CA THR A 147 1.72 1.02 18.29
C THR A 147 1.16 -0.41 18.42
N TYR A 148 0.83 -1.07 17.31
CA TYR A 148 0.32 -2.45 17.33
C TYR A 148 1.26 -3.43 16.60
N GLY A 149 1.27 -4.68 17.04
CA GLY A 149 1.97 -5.77 16.36
C GLY A 149 3.48 -5.55 16.28
N ASP A 150 4.01 -5.45 15.06
CA ASP A 150 5.42 -5.22 14.77
C ASP A 150 5.89 -3.77 15.01
N GLY A 151 4.97 -2.88 15.40
CA GLY A 151 5.27 -1.49 15.71
C GLY A 151 5.33 -0.56 14.50
N THR A 152 5.15 -1.09 13.28
CA THR A 152 5.18 -0.27 12.06
C THR A 152 3.92 0.60 11.95
N ALA A 153 4.06 1.73 11.24
CA ALA A 153 2.94 2.64 11.01
C ALA A 153 1.78 1.97 10.22
N PRO A 154 2.00 1.19 9.13
CA PRO A 154 0.93 0.49 8.43
C PRO A 154 0.19 -0.54 9.31
N SER A 155 0.93 -1.33 10.10
CA SER A 155 0.35 -2.33 11.00
C SER A 155 -0.53 -1.67 12.06
N THR A 156 -0.04 -0.58 12.64
CA THR A 156 -0.77 0.24 13.61
C THR A 156 -2.01 0.89 12.98
N ALA A 157 -1.90 1.43 11.76
CA ALA A 157 -3.02 2.08 11.08
C ALA A 157 -4.17 1.11 10.79
N TRP A 158 -3.89 -0.07 10.24
CA TRP A 158 -4.92 -1.08 9.99
C TRP A 158 -5.52 -1.64 11.29
N ALA A 159 -4.72 -1.80 12.35
CA ALA A 159 -5.24 -2.19 13.67
C ALA A 159 -6.21 -1.14 14.23
N VAL A 160 -5.86 0.15 14.14
CA VAL A 160 -6.73 1.26 14.55
C VAL A 160 -8.01 1.31 13.73
N LEU A 161 -7.91 1.23 12.39
CA LEU A 161 -9.07 1.20 11.50
C LEU A 161 -9.98 0.01 11.80
N GLY A 162 -9.42 -1.19 11.98
CA GLY A 162 -10.20 -2.37 12.36
C GLY A 162 -10.90 -2.22 13.71
N LEU A 163 -10.19 -1.75 14.74
CA LEU A 163 -10.76 -1.53 16.08
C LEU A 163 -11.82 -0.43 16.09
N SER A 164 -11.70 0.60 15.22
CA SER A 164 -12.69 1.66 15.08
C SER A 164 -14.09 1.14 14.71
N ARG A 165 -14.15 -0.06 14.11
CA ARG A 165 -15.40 -0.75 13.73
C ARG A 165 -15.94 -1.69 14.82
N THR A 166 -15.45 -1.54 16.06
CA THR A 166 -15.88 -2.36 17.21
C THR A 166 -16.40 -1.48 18.36
N ASP A 167 -17.02 -2.09 19.36
CA ASP A 167 -17.43 -1.41 20.59
C ASP A 167 -16.25 -0.97 21.48
N THR A 168 -15.03 -1.38 21.16
CA THR A 168 -13.79 -1.03 21.91
C THR A 168 -12.75 -0.45 20.95
N PRO A 169 -12.97 0.78 20.44
CA PRO A 169 -12.04 1.41 19.52
C PRO A 169 -10.70 1.69 20.17
N ALA A 170 -9.66 1.79 19.34
CA ALA A 170 -8.35 2.28 19.76
C ALA A 170 -8.45 3.72 20.29
N GLY A 171 -7.57 4.09 21.22
CA GLY A 171 -7.65 5.35 21.96
C GLY A 171 -6.39 6.20 21.89
N ALA A 172 -6.21 7.03 22.93
CA ALA A 172 -5.09 7.97 23.03
C ALA A 172 -3.72 7.29 23.00
N GLU A 173 -3.61 6.06 23.50
CA GLU A 173 -2.39 5.26 23.44
C GLU A 173 -1.98 4.96 21.99
N ALA A 174 -2.94 4.63 21.11
CA ALA A 174 -2.66 4.41 19.70
C ALA A 174 -2.25 5.70 18.98
N ALA A 175 -2.90 6.82 19.32
CA ALA A 175 -2.50 8.13 18.81
C ALA A 175 -1.08 8.51 19.24
N ALA A 176 -0.70 8.22 20.49
CA ALA A 176 0.65 8.42 20.99
C ALA A 176 1.66 7.53 20.26
N GLY A 177 1.30 6.27 19.98
CA GLY A 177 2.13 5.35 19.19
C GLY A 177 2.37 5.85 17.76
N LEU A 178 1.31 6.25 17.06
CA LEU A 178 1.44 6.85 15.72
C LEU A 178 2.26 8.15 15.77
N THR A 179 2.07 8.99 16.78
CA THR A 179 2.91 10.20 16.95
C THR A 179 4.38 9.85 17.17
N ALA A 180 4.68 8.77 17.90
CA ALA A 180 6.05 8.35 18.19
C ALA A 180 6.80 7.88 16.94
N VAL A 181 6.10 7.31 15.96
CA VAL A 181 6.70 6.82 14.69
C VAL A 181 6.53 7.79 13.53
N GLN A 182 6.01 9.00 13.77
CA GLN A 182 5.85 10.02 12.75
C GLN A 182 7.22 10.63 12.40
N CYS A 183 7.51 10.79 11.11
CA CYS A 183 8.74 11.44 10.67
C CYS A 183 8.73 12.94 11.07
N PRO A 184 9.91 13.58 11.25
CA PRO A 184 10.00 15.01 11.62
C PRO A 184 9.36 15.98 10.63
N ASP A 185 9.18 15.57 9.37
CA ASP A 185 8.50 16.35 8.33
C ASP A 185 6.97 16.23 8.36
N GLY A 186 6.44 15.37 9.23
CA GLY A 186 5.01 15.13 9.44
C GLY A 186 4.45 13.91 8.68
N GLY A 187 5.20 13.31 7.76
CA GLY A 187 4.76 12.09 7.08
C GLY A 187 5.11 10.82 7.84
N PHE A 188 4.90 9.68 7.18
CA PHE A 188 5.15 8.34 7.73
C PHE A 188 5.91 7.48 6.74
N ASN A 189 6.73 6.59 7.28
CA ASN A 189 7.48 5.59 6.53
C ASN A 189 6.87 4.20 6.69
N TYR A 190 6.93 3.39 5.62
CA TYR A 190 6.43 2.02 5.62
C TYR A 190 7.00 1.09 6.71
N ALA A 191 8.31 1.14 6.98
CA ALA A 191 9.01 0.16 7.81
C ALA A 191 9.65 0.73 9.08
N ASP A 192 9.75 2.05 9.21
CA ASP A 192 10.30 2.68 10.39
C ASP A 192 9.38 2.46 11.62
N VAL A 193 9.99 2.16 12.75
CA VAL A 193 9.32 1.91 14.05
C VAL A 193 9.78 2.87 15.13
N ASP A 194 10.78 3.71 14.84
CA ASP A 194 11.38 4.66 15.77
C ASP A 194 11.12 6.11 15.35
N GLY A 195 10.88 6.34 14.05
CA GLY A 195 10.79 7.67 13.47
C GLY A 195 12.13 8.41 13.52
N GLY A 196 12.08 9.75 13.53
CA GLY A 196 13.27 10.60 13.70
C GLY A 196 14.00 10.95 12.41
N ASP A 197 15.26 11.39 12.52
CA ASP A 197 15.97 12.12 11.44
C ASP A 197 16.25 11.28 10.18
N ASP A 198 16.30 9.94 10.30
CA ASP A 198 16.52 9.02 9.18
C ASP A 198 15.20 8.52 8.55
N CYS A 199 14.05 8.93 9.11
CA CYS A 199 12.71 8.57 8.64
C CYS A 199 12.42 9.25 7.30
N VAL A 200 12.04 8.47 6.30
CA VAL A 200 11.70 8.96 4.95
C VAL A 200 10.22 8.73 4.69
N SER A 201 9.45 9.80 4.67
CA SER A 201 8.01 9.76 4.45
C SER A 201 7.65 9.34 3.02
N ASP A 202 6.59 8.55 2.88
CA ASP A 202 5.99 8.16 1.60
C ASP A 202 4.47 8.40 1.57
N PRO A 203 3.88 8.69 0.40
CA PRO A 203 2.45 9.05 0.30
C PRO A 203 1.50 7.89 0.63
N ASP A 204 1.87 6.66 0.28
CA ASP A 204 1.06 5.46 0.54
C ASP A 204 0.84 5.27 2.04
N THR A 205 1.93 5.25 2.80
CA THR A 205 1.89 5.06 4.26
C THR A 205 1.28 6.27 4.95
N THR A 206 1.64 7.49 4.52
CA THR A 206 1.11 8.72 5.12
C THR A 206 -0.41 8.82 4.92
N GLY A 207 -0.93 8.45 3.75
CA GLY A 207 -2.37 8.44 3.47
C GLY A 207 -3.16 7.42 4.30
N LEU A 208 -2.65 6.19 4.41
CA LEU A 208 -3.24 5.15 5.26
C LEU A 208 -3.27 5.56 6.74
N VAL A 209 -2.15 6.07 7.25
CA VAL A 209 -2.05 6.51 8.65
C VAL A 209 -2.95 7.71 8.94
N ALA A 210 -3.05 8.67 8.01
CA ALA A 210 -3.97 9.80 8.15
C ALA A 210 -5.43 9.34 8.28
N SER A 211 -5.85 8.33 7.51
CA SER A 211 -7.19 7.74 7.67
C SER A 211 -7.39 7.13 9.05
N ALA A 212 -6.40 6.40 9.58
CA ALA A 212 -6.46 5.86 10.94
C ALA A 212 -6.52 6.97 12.01
N LEU A 213 -5.69 8.01 11.88
CA LEU A 213 -5.65 9.15 12.81
C LEU A 213 -6.98 9.91 12.85
N ALA A 214 -7.68 10.03 11.74
CA ALA A 214 -9.01 10.64 11.69
C ALA A 214 -10.03 9.90 12.58
N THR A 215 -9.95 8.56 12.67
CA THR A 215 -10.84 7.78 13.56
C THR A 215 -10.56 7.97 15.05
N LEU A 216 -9.37 8.45 15.41
CA LEU A 216 -8.95 8.69 16.81
C LEU A 216 -9.43 10.04 17.38
N GLY A 217 -10.09 10.87 16.56
CA GLY A 217 -10.65 12.15 16.97
C GLY A 217 -9.60 13.11 17.55
N ASP A 218 -9.95 13.78 18.66
CA ASP A 218 -9.08 14.79 19.31
C ASP A 218 -7.68 14.26 19.64
N ALA A 219 -7.53 12.96 19.93
CA ALA A 219 -6.22 12.38 20.24
C ALA A 219 -5.30 12.30 19.01
N GLY A 220 -5.88 12.10 17.81
CA GLY A 220 -5.14 12.00 16.55
C GLY A 220 -5.00 13.31 15.78
N ALA A 221 -5.62 14.40 16.23
CA ALA A 221 -5.76 15.64 15.46
C ALA A 221 -4.41 16.32 15.09
N ASP A 222 -3.47 16.37 16.02
CA ASP A 222 -2.14 16.99 15.81
C ASP A 222 -1.28 16.21 14.80
N PRO A 223 -1.05 14.89 14.96
CA PRO A 223 -0.30 14.12 13.94
C PRO A 223 -1.04 14.07 12.60
N LEU A 224 -2.39 14.06 12.59
CA LEU A 224 -3.18 14.13 11.35
C LEU A 224 -2.91 15.43 10.59
N THR A 225 -2.93 16.55 11.30
CA THR A 225 -2.67 17.88 10.71
C THR A 225 -1.29 17.92 10.06
N SER A 226 -0.29 17.33 10.70
CA SER A 226 1.08 17.24 10.16
C SER A 226 1.15 16.35 8.91
N ALA A 227 0.50 15.18 8.95
CA ALA A 227 0.45 14.24 7.82
C ALA A 227 -0.23 14.85 6.59
N VAL A 228 -1.38 15.49 6.79
CA VAL A 228 -2.12 16.15 5.70
C VAL A 228 -1.32 17.30 5.11
N LYS A 229 -0.64 18.10 5.95
CA LYS A 229 0.24 19.17 5.48
C LYS A 229 1.42 18.63 4.65
N TRP A 230 1.98 17.51 5.05
CA TRP A 230 3.03 16.84 4.28
C TRP A 230 2.49 16.39 2.92
N LEU A 231 1.33 15.75 2.87
CA LEU A 231 0.67 15.32 1.63
C LEU A 231 0.36 16.52 0.70
N GLU A 232 -0.14 17.64 1.23
CA GLU A 232 -0.36 18.85 0.42
C GLU A 232 0.93 19.38 -0.22
N GLY A 233 2.06 19.23 0.47
CA GLY A 233 3.37 19.61 -0.06
C GLY A 233 3.95 18.62 -1.08
N ALA A 234 3.51 17.36 -1.02
CA ALA A 234 3.94 16.29 -1.92
C ALA A 234 3.06 16.17 -3.18
N GLN A 235 1.84 16.73 -3.18
CA GLN A 235 0.93 16.67 -4.32
C GLN A 235 1.48 17.44 -5.52
N ALA A 236 1.51 16.79 -6.69
CA ALA A 236 1.89 17.40 -7.95
C ALA A 236 0.82 18.39 -8.46
N GLU A 237 1.16 19.18 -9.49
CA GLU A 237 0.26 20.20 -10.06
C GLU A 237 -1.02 19.60 -10.68
N ASP A 238 -0.91 18.41 -11.26
CA ASP A 238 -2.03 17.65 -11.82
C ASP A 238 -2.81 16.82 -10.78
N GLY A 239 -2.34 16.81 -9.53
CA GLY A 239 -2.97 16.10 -8.42
C GLY A 239 -2.35 14.75 -8.07
N GLY A 240 -1.42 14.24 -8.87
CA GLY A 240 -0.75 12.96 -8.66
C GLY A 240 0.22 12.95 -7.49
N PHE A 241 0.57 11.73 -7.04
CA PHE A 241 1.56 11.48 -6.00
C PHE A 241 2.60 10.46 -6.45
N ASP A 242 3.87 10.85 -6.33
CA ASP A 242 5.04 10.02 -6.61
C ASP A 242 5.60 9.42 -5.32
N ASN A 243 5.86 8.12 -5.32
CA ASN A 243 6.53 7.39 -4.24
C ASN A 243 7.98 6.96 -4.56
N GLY A 244 8.59 7.60 -5.57
CA GLY A 244 9.93 7.32 -6.07
C GLY A 244 9.98 6.57 -7.41
N PHE A 245 8.82 6.20 -7.96
CA PHE A 245 8.68 5.44 -9.21
C PHE A 245 7.81 6.15 -10.27
N GLY A 246 7.46 7.41 -10.02
CA GLY A 246 6.51 8.17 -10.82
C GLY A 246 5.16 8.31 -10.12
N GLU A 247 4.41 9.32 -10.54
CA GLU A 247 3.06 9.55 -10.07
C GLU A 247 2.16 8.38 -10.47
N ASN A 248 1.46 7.80 -9.48
CA ASN A 248 0.73 6.55 -9.68
C ASN A 248 -0.63 6.53 -8.95
N ALA A 249 -1.50 5.61 -9.36
CA ALA A 249 -2.85 5.47 -8.82
C ALA A 249 -2.87 5.09 -7.34
N ASN A 250 -1.99 4.19 -6.86
CA ASN A 250 -2.02 3.69 -5.49
C ASN A 250 -1.69 4.79 -4.47
N SER A 251 -0.54 5.47 -4.67
CA SER A 251 -0.12 6.58 -3.84
C SER A 251 -1.13 7.72 -3.85
N THR A 252 -1.67 8.04 -5.04
CA THR A 252 -2.68 9.10 -5.19
C THR A 252 -3.99 8.74 -4.51
N ALA A 253 -4.40 7.46 -4.56
CA ALA A 253 -5.62 7.00 -3.89
C ALA A 253 -5.50 7.09 -2.36
N MET A 254 -4.36 6.70 -1.79
CA MET A 254 -4.13 6.81 -0.34
C MET A 254 -4.13 8.28 0.11
N ALA A 255 -3.50 9.17 -0.65
CA ALA A 255 -3.51 10.60 -0.36
C ALA A 255 -4.91 11.24 -0.50
N ALA A 256 -5.67 10.87 -1.54
CA ALA A 256 -7.04 11.34 -1.75
C ALA A 256 -7.96 10.99 -0.57
N GLN A 257 -7.87 9.76 -0.05
CA GLN A 257 -8.62 9.32 1.12
C GLN A 257 -8.27 10.13 2.37
N ALA A 258 -6.98 10.43 2.57
CA ALA A 258 -6.55 11.29 3.67
C ALA A 258 -7.11 12.73 3.54
N PHE A 259 -7.16 13.28 2.33
CA PHE A 259 -7.75 14.60 2.10
C PHE A 259 -9.26 14.62 2.33
N LEU A 260 -9.98 13.58 1.91
CA LEU A 260 -11.41 13.42 2.18
C LEU A 260 -11.67 13.35 3.69
N ALA A 261 -10.93 12.51 4.41
CA ALA A 261 -11.06 12.36 5.86
C ALA A 261 -10.70 13.63 6.65
N ALA A 262 -9.93 14.55 6.06
CA ALA A 262 -9.47 15.80 6.68
C ALA A 262 -10.11 17.07 6.10
N ASP A 263 -11.22 16.94 5.37
CA ASP A 263 -11.98 18.03 4.76
C ASP A 263 -11.14 18.96 3.85
N ARG A 264 -10.13 18.41 3.14
CA ARG A 264 -9.28 19.12 2.18
C ARG A 264 -9.81 19.00 0.75
N ALA A 265 -11.01 19.55 0.52
CA ALA A 265 -11.77 19.38 -0.72
C ALA A 265 -10.97 19.67 -2.00
N ASP A 266 -10.25 20.81 -2.09
CA ASP A 266 -9.51 21.18 -3.30
C ASP A 266 -8.37 20.20 -3.62
N ALA A 267 -7.70 19.67 -2.61
CA ALA A 267 -6.61 18.70 -2.79
C ALA A 267 -7.15 17.31 -3.15
N ALA A 268 -8.26 16.91 -2.51
CA ALA A 268 -8.99 15.69 -2.85
C ALA A 268 -9.50 15.72 -4.30
N GLU A 269 -10.10 16.83 -4.74
CA GLU A 269 -10.63 16.98 -6.11
C GLU A 269 -9.54 16.79 -7.16
N ARG A 270 -8.35 17.38 -6.96
CA ARG A 270 -7.21 17.18 -7.88
C ARG A 270 -6.72 15.72 -7.89
N ALA A 271 -6.57 15.11 -6.72
CA ALA A 271 -6.15 13.70 -6.63
C ALA A 271 -7.17 12.76 -7.31
N VAL A 272 -8.47 12.98 -7.07
CA VAL A 272 -9.54 12.21 -7.72
C VAL A 272 -9.57 12.45 -9.24
N ALA A 273 -9.35 13.68 -9.70
CA ALA A 273 -9.27 13.98 -11.12
C ALA A 273 -8.09 13.26 -11.80
N PHE A 274 -6.93 13.19 -11.13
CA PHE A 274 -5.79 12.39 -11.58
C PHE A 274 -6.17 10.90 -11.72
N LEU A 275 -6.81 10.32 -10.70
CA LEU A 275 -7.26 8.91 -10.71
C LEU A 275 -8.27 8.62 -11.83
N ILE A 276 -9.23 9.52 -12.06
CA ILE A 276 -10.20 9.39 -13.17
C ILE A 276 -9.49 9.47 -14.53
N GLY A 277 -8.47 10.33 -14.64
CA GLY A 277 -7.64 10.42 -15.84
C GLY A 277 -6.88 9.12 -16.16
N LEU A 278 -6.57 8.32 -15.15
CA LEU A 278 -5.97 6.98 -15.31
C LEU A 278 -6.98 5.88 -15.66
N GLN A 279 -8.28 6.18 -15.70
CA GLN A 279 -9.30 5.18 -16.00
C GLN A 279 -9.40 4.88 -17.50
N PHE A 280 -9.20 3.62 -17.87
CA PHE A 280 -9.43 3.13 -19.24
C PHE A 280 -10.88 3.39 -19.66
N ASP A 281 -11.09 4.14 -20.73
CA ASP A 281 -12.42 4.39 -21.28
C ASP A 281 -13.00 3.18 -22.03
N CYS A 282 -14.18 3.35 -22.62
CA CYS A 282 -14.88 2.30 -23.37
C CYS A 282 -14.21 1.86 -24.67
N THR A 283 -13.18 2.56 -25.14
CA THR A 283 -12.45 2.21 -26.37
C THR A 283 -11.23 1.32 -26.09
N ALA A 284 -10.80 1.24 -24.82
CA ALA A 284 -9.67 0.42 -24.39
C ALA A 284 -10.04 -1.07 -24.20
N ASP A 285 -9.03 -1.92 -24.11
CA ASP A 285 -9.20 -3.38 -23.91
C ASP A 285 -9.71 -3.75 -22.50
N GLN A 286 -9.57 -2.84 -21.53
CA GLN A 286 -9.94 -3.06 -20.13
C GLN A 286 -10.83 -1.92 -19.59
N PRO A 287 -12.01 -1.64 -20.17
CA PRO A 287 -12.84 -0.51 -19.79
C PRO A 287 -13.17 -0.49 -18.29
N GLY A 288 -13.02 0.66 -17.68
CA GLY A 288 -13.29 0.89 -16.25
C GLY A 288 -12.10 0.63 -15.34
N ALA A 289 -11.12 -0.18 -15.74
CA ALA A 289 -9.91 -0.40 -14.94
C ALA A 289 -9.09 0.89 -14.81
N ILE A 290 -8.31 1.00 -13.74
CA ILE A 290 -7.43 2.15 -13.48
C ILE A 290 -5.99 1.73 -13.75
N MET A 291 -5.31 2.46 -14.65
CA MET A 291 -3.89 2.29 -14.92
C MET A 291 -3.07 2.53 -13.65
N TYR A 292 -1.94 1.84 -13.50
CA TYR A 292 -1.02 2.16 -12.42
C TYR A 292 -0.36 3.54 -12.60
N THR A 293 0.17 3.80 -13.80
CA THR A 293 0.83 5.05 -14.23
C THR A 293 0.39 5.39 -15.66
N ASP A 294 0.57 6.65 -16.09
CA ASP A 294 0.49 7.04 -17.50
C ASP A 294 1.82 7.69 -17.96
N PRO A 295 2.54 7.14 -18.96
CA PRO A 295 2.24 5.87 -19.64
C PRO A 295 2.42 4.66 -18.72
N GLU A 296 1.65 3.61 -18.99
CA GLU A 296 1.72 2.39 -18.21
C GLU A 296 2.90 1.51 -18.66
N ASP A 297 3.71 1.04 -17.71
CA ASP A 297 4.67 -0.03 -17.98
C ASP A 297 3.91 -1.32 -18.31
N PRO A 298 4.15 -1.98 -19.46
CA PRO A 298 3.32 -3.10 -19.89
C PRO A 298 3.31 -4.29 -18.92
N GLU A 299 4.44 -4.60 -18.28
CA GLU A 299 4.55 -5.77 -17.39
C GLU A 299 4.13 -5.40 -15.96
N PHE A 300 4.68 -4.31 -15.44
CA PHE A 300 4.43 -3.88 -14.06
C PHE A 300 3.03 -3.28 -13.89
N GLY A 301 2.57 -2.49 -14.85
CA GLY A 301 1.24 -1.90 -14.83
C GLY A 301 0.14 -2.95 -14.91
N GLU A 302 0.28 -3.95 -15.80
CA GLU A 302 -0.68 -5.06 -15.87
C GLU A 302 -0.74 -5.84 -14.54
N ALA A 303 0.42 -6.11 -13.93
CA ALA A 303 0.47 -6.78 -12.64
C ALA A 303 -0.12 -5.93 -11.49
N SER A 304 -0.03 -4.61 -11.58
CA SER A 304 -0.47 -3.68 -10.53
C SER A 304 -1.93 -3.22 -10.70
N ARG A 305 -2.51 -3.39 -11.88
CA ARG A 305 -3.83 -2.85 -12.26
C ARG A 305 -4.96 -3.23 -11.32
N LEU A 306 -4.94 -4.46 -10.81
CA LEU A 306 -5.94 -4.93 -9.86
C LEU A 306 -5.92 -4.11 -8.57
N LEU A 307 -4.73 -3.92 -8.00
CA LEU A 307 -4.55 -3.16 -6.77
C LEU A 307 -4.79 -1.66 -7.01
N ALA A 308 -4.27 -1.12 -8.11
CA ALA A 308 -4.51 0.26 -8.54
C ALA A 308 -6.01 0.56 -8.64
N THR A 309 -6.76 -0.31 -9.32
CA THR A 309 -8.21 -0.18 -9.46
C THR A 309 -8.92 -0.29 -8.12
N ALA A 310 -8.61 -1.31 -7.32
CA ALA A 310 -9.26 -1.52 -6.02
C ALA A 310 -9.06 -0.31 -5.08
N GLN A 311 -7.84 0.20 -4.96
CA GLN A 311 -7.57 1.33 -4.06
C GLN A 311 -8.14 2.65 -4.60
N ALA A 312 -8.08 2.89 -5.91
CA ALA A 312 -8.61 4.11 -6.51
C ALA A 312 -10.13 4.23 -6.42
N ILE A 313 -10.87 3.11 -6.40
CA ILE A 313 -12.33 3.12 -6.28
C ILE A 313 -12.80 3.88 -5.03
N VAL A 314 -12.11 3.74 -3.90
CA VAL A 314 -12.55 4.32 -2.61
C VAL A 314 -12.71 5.85 -2.69
N PRO A 315 -11.66 6.63 -3.03
CA PRO A 315 -11.81 8.09 -3.18
C PRO A 315 -12.60 8.50 -4.43
N ILE A 316 -12.59 7.71 -5.52
CA ILE A 316 -13.43 8.01 -6.70
C ILE A 316 -14.93 7.92 -6.33
N ALA A 317 -15.32 7.01 -5.42
CA ALA A 317 -16.67 6.92 -4.88
C ALA A 317 -17.01 8.06 -3.90
N GLY A 318 -16.05 8.96 -3.61
CA GLY A 318 -16.19 10.02 -2.62
C GLY A 318 -16.17 9.52 -1.18
N GLN A 319 -15.63 8.31 -0.95
CA GLN A 319 -15.47 7.71 0.38
C GLN A 319 -14.01 7.74 0.85
N ASP A 320 -13.81 7.50 2.14
CA ASP A 320 -12.50 7.38 2.78
C ASP A 320 -12.52 6.27 3.84
N LEU A 321 -11.36 5.72 4.21
CA LEU A 321 -11.30 4.61 5.17
C LEU A 321 -11.73 4.98 6.60
N ALA A 322 -11.69 6.25 6.98
CA ALA A 322 -12.11 6.66 8.32
C ALA A 322 -13.64 6.62 8.47
N ASN A 323 -14.37 6.93 7.39
CA ASN A 323 -15.82 7.09 7.41
C ASN A 323 -16.58 6.14 6.47
N LEU A 324 -15.90 5.17 5.83
CA LEU A 324 -16.50 4.31 4.82
C LEU A 324 -17.80 3.67 5.34
N ASP A 325 -18.85 3.77 4.54
CA ASP A 325 -20.16 3.18 4.81
C ASP A 325 -20.64 2.40 3.59
N ALA A 326 -20.89 1.11 3.78
CA ALA A 326 -21.45 0.21 2.78
C ALA A 326 -22.93 -0.13 3.05
N THR A 327 -23.60 0.64 3.91
CA THR A 327 -25.02 0.48 4.17
C THR A 327 -25.82 0.64 2.88
N GLY A 328 -26.58 -0.38 2.52
CA GLY A 328 -27.38 -0.37 1.29
C GLY A 328 -26.59 -0.73 0.03
N ILE A 329 -25.42 -1.39 0.17
CA ILE A 329 -24.70 -1.99 -0.94
C ILE A 329 -25.65 -2.80 -1.85
N GLU A 330 -25.60 -2.53 -3.15
CA GLU A 330 -26.38 -3.26 -4.13
C GLU A 330 -25.77 -4.65 -4.36
N ALA A 331 -26.61 -5.67 -4.50
CA ALA A 331 -26.16 -7.06 -4.60
C ALA A 331 -25.20 -7.31 -5.78
N THR A 332 -25.46 -6.67 -6.92
CA THR A 332 -24.71 -6.87 -8.16
C THR A 332 -23.96 -5.61 -8.58
N VAL A 333 -22.90 -5.79 -9.36
CA VAL A 333 -22.30 -4.67 -10.11
C VAL A 333 -23.13 -4.34 -11.35
N PRO A 334 -23.21 -3.06 -11.77
CA PRO A 334 -23.84 -2.71 -13.03
C PRO A 334 -23.04 -3.28 -14.22
N GLY A 335 -23.68 -3.37 -15.38
CA GLY A 335 -22.91 -3.56 -16.62
C GLY A 335 -22.02 -2.34 -16.86
N THR A 336 -20.83 -2.52 -17.44
CA THR A 336 -20.09 -1.40 -18.02
C THR A 336 -20.88 -0.94 -19.23
N ASP A 337 -21.57 0.20 -19.13
CA ASP A 337 -22.37 0.82 -20.21
C ASP A 337 -21.49 1.36 -21.34
N CYS A 338 -20.59 0.54 -21.86
CA CYS A 338 -19.91 0.78 -23.11
C CYS A 338 -20.88 0.37 -24.21
N GLU A 339 -21.80 1.28 -24.54
CA GLU A 339 -22.64 1.15 -25.72
C GLU A 339 -21.73 0.81 -26.90
N SER A 340 -21.89 -0.39 -27.46
CA SER A 340 -21.15 -0.79 -28.64
C SER A 340 -21.48 0.22 -29.73
N ALA A 341 -20.52 1.06 -30.11
CA ALA A 341 -20.63 1.98 -31.23
C ALA A 341 -20.65 1.24 -32.59
N ASP A 342 -21.28 0.06 -32.67
CA ASP A 342 -21.44 -0.74 -33.87
C ASP A 342 -22.86 -1.33 -33.94
N ALA A 343 -23.82 -0.47 -34.25
CA ALA A 343 -25.08 -0.86 -34.88
C ALA A 343 -25.33 0.07 -36.08
N GLY A 344 -24.48 -0.04 -37.10
CA GLY A 344 -24.58 0.81 -38.28
C GLY A 344 -23.77 0.37 -39.49
N GLY A 345 -23.70 -0.94 -39.79
CA GLY A 345 -22.93 -1.40 -40.96
C GLY A 345 -23.24 -2.83 -41.40
N ASP A 346 -24.45 -3.06 -41.90
CA ASP A 346 -24.78 -4.26 -42.67
C ASP A 346 -23.92 -4.33 -43.94
N ALA A 347 -22.96 -5.26 -44.00
CA ALA A 347 -22.38 -5.75 -45.24
C ALA A 347 -21.77 -7.14 -45.04
N THR A 348 -22.59 -8.15 -45.30
CA THR A 348 -22.22 -9.51 -45.67
C THR A 348 -21.00 -9.56 -46.61
N ALA A 349 -19.98 -10.33 -46.24
CA ALA A 349 -19.10 -11.01 -47.20
C ALA A 349 -18.55 -12.30 -46.58
N GLU A 350 -19.11 -13.44 -47.01
CA GLU A 350 -18.47 -14.74 -46.92
C GLU A 350 -17.20 -14.74 -47.80
N ALA A 351 -16.11 -15.36 -47.34
CA ALA A 351 -15.58 -16.60 -47.93
C ALA A 351 -14.18 -17.01 -47.40
N SER A 352 -14.12 -18.30 -47.05
CA SER A 352 -13.05 -19.29 -47.28
C SER A 352 -11.69 -19.21 -46.57
N ASP A 353 -11.52 -20.15 -45.63
CA ASP A 353 -10.48 -21.18 -45.53
C ASP A 353 -9.07 -20.89 -46.04
N ASP A 354 -8.08 -20.98 -45.13
CA ASP A 354 -6.87 -21.75 -45.40
C ASP A 354 -6.34 -22.42 -44.12
N GLU A 355 -6.01 -23.70 -44.23
CA GLU A 355 -5.50 -24.56 -43.18
C GLU A 355 -3.97 -24.41 -43.01
N GLY A 356 -3.50 -24.54 -41.78
CA GLY A 356 -2.28 -25.32 -41.49
C GLY A 356 -1.08 -24.58 -40.89
N SER A 357 -0.81 -24.78 -39.59
CA SER A 357 0.24 -25.72 -39.15
C SER A 357 0.50 -25.71 -37.63
N THR A 358 0.20 -26.87 -37.03
CA THR A 358 0.91 -27.60 -35.95
C THR A 358 1.90 -26.89 -35.01
N SER A 359 1.50 -26.83 -33.74
CA SER A 359 2.19 -27.26 -32.50
C SER A 359 3.73 -27.47 -32.51
N TRP A 360 4.42 -26.74 -31.63
CA TRP A 360 5.42 -27.30 -30.70
C TRP A 360 5.72 -26.33 -29.53
N LEU A 361 5.51 -26.80 -28.29
CA LEU A 361 6.10 -26.35 -27.01
C LEU A 361 7.09 -27.47 -26.57
N PRO A 362 7.89 -27.41 -25.47
CA PRO A 362 8.18 -26.36 -24.47
C PRO A 362 9.67 -26.28 -23.99
N TRP A 363 10.22 -25.11 -23.59
CA TRP A 363 11.26 -24.99 -22.53
C TRP A 363 11.70 -23.52 -22.27
N ALA A 364 11.04 -22.81 -21.36
CA ALA A 364 11.59 -21.57 -20.78
C ALA A 364 11.11 -21.25 -19.36
N ILE A 365 10.76 -22.27 -18.55
CA ILE A 365 10.36 -22.11 -17.12
C ILE A 365 11.58 -22.13 -16.17
N GLY A 366 12.81 -21.88 -16.66
CA GLY A 366 14.03 -22.11 -15.88
C GLY A 366 14.81 -20.87 -15.40
N ALA A 367 14.53 -19.66 -15.88
CA ALA A 367 15.48 -18.54 -15.74
C ALA A 367 15.00 -17.33 -14.91
N ALA A 368 13.71 -17.18 -14.63
CA ALA A 368 13.19 -16.01 -13.90
C ALA A 368 13.36 -16.10 -12.37
N VAL A 369 13.45 -17.31 -11.80
CA VAL A 369 13.58 -17.50 -10.34
C VAL A 369 15.03 -17.32 -9.83
N VAL A 370 16.04 -17.34 -10.71
CA VAL A 370 17.45 -17.20 -10.32
C VAL A 370 17.90 -15.73 -10.25
N VAL A 371 17.22 -14.82 -10.94
CA VAL A 371 17.59 -13.39 -10.98
C VAL A 371 17.10 -12.64 -9.73
N LEU A 372 15.91 -12.96 -9.22
CA LEU A 372 15.37 -12.37 -7.98
C LEU A 372 16.16 -12.77 -6.73
N ALA A 373 16.60 -14.03 -6.62
CA ALA A 373 17.44 -14.48 -5.51
C ALA A 373 18.86 -13.87 -5.53
N ALA A 374 19.41 -13.57 -6.72
CA ALA A 374 20.73 -12.95 -6.86
C ALA A 374 20.73 -11.45 -6.48
N LEU A 375 19.61 -10.74 -6.67
CA LEU A 375 19.49 -9.32 -6.34
C LEU A 375 19.34 -9.07 -4.83
N ILE A 376 18.62 -9.95 -4.12
CA ILE A 376 18.49 -9.88 -2.66
C ILE A 376 19.84 -10.17 -1.95
N ILE A 377 20.61 -11.16 -2.45
CA ILE A 377 21.95 -11.47 -1.90
C ILE A 377 22.96 -10.35 -2.25
N GLY A 378 22.84 -9.73 -3.42
CA GLY A 378 23.69 -8.62 -3.85
C GLY A 378 23.57 -7.38 -2.97
N PHE A 379 22.35 -7.08 -2.49
CA PHE A 379 22.10 -5.93 -1.61
C PHE A 379 22.59 -6.18 -0.19
N ALA A 380 22.36 -7.38 0.37
CA ALA A 380 22.82 -7.73 1.73
C ALA A 380 24.36 -7.79 1.87
N LEU A 381 25.09 -8.18 0.81
CA LEU A 381 26.56 -8.23 0.83
C LEU A 381 27.23 -6.86 0.65
N LYS A 382 26.57 -5.91 -0.01
CA LYS A 382 27.09 -4.54 -0.19
C LYS A 382 27.00 -3.74 1.11
N SER A 383 25.95 -3.97 1.92
CA SER A 383 25.78 -3.36 3.24
C SER A 383 26.80 -3.84 4.28
N ARG A 384 27.34 -5.07 4.15
CA ARG A 384 28.43 -5.56 5.02
C ARG A 384 29.83 -5.05 4.67
N LYS A 385 30.04 -4.52 3.45
CA LYS A 385 31.37 -4.11 2.96
C LYS A 385 31.68 -2.62 3.15
N GLY A 386 30.70 -1.82 3.58
CA GLY A 386 30.88 -0.39 3.86
C GLY A 386 31.39 -0.06 5.27
N GLY A 387 31.45 -1.04 6.17
CA GLY A 387 31.80 -0.82 7.58
C GLY A 387 33.12 -1.46 8.00
N THR A 388 34.26 -1.17 7.34
CA THR A 388 35.57 -1.48 7.94
C THR A 388 36.73 -0.67 7.32
N GLU A 389 36.87 0.61 7.69
CA GLU A 389 38.19 1.27 7.72
C GLU A 389 38.28 2.25 8.90
N ALA A 390 38.67 1.73 10.07
CA ALA A 390 39.41 2.47 11.09
C ALA A 390 40.43 1.51 11.70
N GLY A 391 41.71 1.90 11.60
CA GLY A 391 42.84 0.98 11.58
C GLY A 391 43.18 0.31 12.91
N ALA A 392 43.63 -0.93 12.80
CA ALA A 392 44.33 -1.64 13.85
C ALA A 392 45.85 -1.47 13.68
N ALA A 393 46.53 -1.10 14.75
CA ALA A 393 47.96 -1.32 14.96
C ALA A 393 48.15 -1.85 16.41
N PRO A 394 49.22 -2.62 16.68
CA PRO A 394 49.10 -3.92 17.33
C PRO A 394 49.34 -3.93 18.85
N ALA A 395 48.93 -5.05 19.44
CA ALA A 395 49.08 -5.43 20.83
C ALA A 395 50.53 -5.48 21.32
N GLU A 396 50.73 -5.00 22.56
CA GLU A 396 51.86 -5.38 23.43
C GLU A 396 51.32 -5.90 24.77
N ASP A 397 52.02 -6.91 25.27
CA ASP A 397 51.79 -7.73 26.46
C ASP A 397 51.59 -6.94 27.77
N ALA A 398 50.66 -7.44 28.62
CA ALA A 398 50.85 -7.45 30.07
C ALA A 398 49.97 -8.51 30.76
N ALA A 399 50.62 -9.32 31.59
CA ALA A 399 50.07 -10.40 32.42
C ALA A 399 49.29 -9.87 33.66
N PRO A 400 48.65 -10.75 34.47
CA PRO A 400 47.51 -10.42 35.33
C PRO A 400 47.90 -9.87 36.70
N ALA A 401 46.97 -9.17 37.35
CA ALA A 401 47.07 -8.78 38.75
C ALA A 401 45.74 -9.01 39.49
N ASP A 402 45.78 -9.98 40.38
CA ASP A 402 45.30 -9.99 41.76
C ASP A 402 43.90 -9.47 42.11
N GLU A 403 43.11 -10.41 42.65
CA GLU A 403 42.00 -10.21 43.58
C GLU A 403 42.44 -9.39 44.81
N PRO A 404 41.46 -8.82 45.52
CA PRO A 404 41.40 -9.20 46.92
C PRO A 404 40.00 -9.58 47.41
N GLU A 405 40.00 -10.65 48.20
CA GLU A 405 38.99 -11.02 49.18
C GLU A 405 38.60 -9.84 50.10
N THR A 406 37.29 -9.69 50.29
CA THR A 406 36.63 -9.38 51.58
C THR A 406 35.20 -9.95 51.42
N GLY A 407 34.61 -10.75 52.30
CA GLY A 407 34.78 -10.92 53.73
C GLY A 407 33.38 -10.87 54.34
N ASP A 408 32.82 -12.05 54.60
CA ASP A 408 31.66 -12.45 55.41
C ASP A 408 30.73 -11.39 56.05
N ALA A 409 29.42 -11.58 55.89
CA ALA A 409 28.50 -11.85 57.01
C ALA A 409 27.05 -12.07 56.52
N ASP A 410 26.71 -13.34 56.25
CA ASP A 410 25.31 -13.79 56.27
C ASP A 410 24.91 -14.07 57.73
N GLY A 411 23.95 -13.28 58.21
CA GLY A 411 23.33 -13.40 59.53
C GLY A 411 21.82 -13.33 59.40
N GLU A 412 21.23 -14.52 59.29
CA GLU A 412 19.80 -14.81 59.34
C GLU A 412 19.14 -14.31 60.63
N SER A 413 18.02 -13.58 60.53
CA SER A 413 16.75 -13.93 61.17
C SER A 413 15.73 -12.78 61.13
N THR A 414 14.56 -13.16 60.67
CA THR A 414 13.26 -12.51 60.84
C THR A 414 12.95 -12.24 62.32
N ASP A 415 12.46 -11.05 62.65
CA ASP A 415 11.33 -10.93 63.58
C ASP A 415 10.60 -9.60 63.43
N THR A 416 9.34 -9.72 63.04
CA THR A 416 8.27 -8.77 63.23
C THR A 416 7.91 -8.70 64.71
N ASP A 417 7.95 -7.54 65.34
CA ASP A 417 6.82 -7.10 66.18
C ASP A 417 6.88 -5.59 66.44
N GLY A 418 5.72 -4.95 66.34
CA GLY A 418 5.53 -3.55 66.69
C GLY A 418 5.05 -3.45 68.13
N THR A 419 5.56 -2.47 68.89
CA THR A 419 4.76 -1.73 69.88
C THR A 419 5.52 -0.51 70.41
N ASP A 420 4.99 0.68 70.10
CA ASP A 420 4.69 1.77 71.02
C ASP A 420 5.57 1.96 72.28
N LYS A 421 6.35 3.05 72.34
CA LYS A 421 6.10 4.23 73.20
C LYS A 421 7.30 5.19 73.33
N GLN A 422 6.93 6.47 73.24
CA GLN A 422 7.56 7.73 73.72
C GLN A 422 8.68 8.36 72.91
#